data_AF-A0A2Z2MWK4-F1
#
_entry.id   AF-A0A2Z2MWK4-F1
#
_cell.length_a   1.000
_cell.length_b   1.000
_cell.length_c   1.000
_cell.angle_alpha   90.00
_cell.angle_beta   90.00
_cell.angle_gamma   90.00
#
_symmetry.space_group_name_H-M   'P 1'
#
loop_
_entity.id
_entity.type
_entity.pdbx_description
1 polymer ?
#
loop_
_entity_poly.entity_id
_entity_poly.type
_entity_poly.pdbx_seq_one_letter_code
_entity_poly.pdbx_strand_id
1 'polypeptide(L)'
;MDVPEIGELRELCEKLGETRLVGRIDSFVALNEGLESKKGKEFIEVSILGFAEGILVSLMRKYPDDERVRNLLEKVSRRRAELDAAFRKPRPPIFEEM
;
A
#
# COMPACT_ATOMS: atom_id res chain seq x y z
N MET A 1 -6.16 12.42 2.83
CA MET A 1 -6.61 11.19 2.16
C MET A 1 -6.89 10.13 3.22
N ASP A 2 -7.97 9.38 3.08
CA ASP A 2 -8.33 8.33 4.04
C ASP A 2 -8.09 6.95 3.41
N VAL A 3 -6.97 6.32 3.79
CA VAL A 3 -6.63 4.93 3.44
C VAL A 3 -6.49 4.16 4.76
N PRO A 4 -7.54 3.44 5.20
CA PRO A 4 -7.58 2.82 6.53
C PRO A 4 -6.38 1.90 6.81
N GLU A 5 -5.88 1.21 5.79
CA GLU A 5 -4.72 0.33 5.87
C GLU A 5 -3.45 1.06 6.32
N ILE A 6 -3.32 2.36 6.04
CA ILE A 6 -2.20 3.16 6.51
C ILE A 6 -2.28 3.40 8.02
N GLY A 7 -3.47 3.63 8.56
CA GLY A 7 -3.67 3.76 10.01
C GLY A 7 -3.30 2.47 10.72
N GLU A 8 -3.79 1.34 10.20
CA GLU A 8 -3.46 0.00 10.74
C GLU A 8 -1.95 -0.30 10.64
N LEU A 9 -1.29 0.10 9.55
CA LEU A 9 0.15 -0.06 9.39
C LEU A 9 0.94 0.79 10.40
N ARG A 10 0.53 2.04 10.65
CA ARG A 10 1.16 2.89 11.66
C ARG A 10 1.06 2.26 13.04
N GLU A 11 -0.14 1.86 13.44
CA GLU A 11 -0.38 1.23 14.74
C GLU A 11 0.43 -0.08 14.89
N LEU A 12 0.50 -0.89 13.83
CA LEU A 12 1.32 -2.09 13.82
C LEU A 12 2.82 -1.75 13.98
N CYS A 13 3.33 -0.76 13.26
CA CYS A 13 4.72 -0.32 13.39
C CYS A 13 5.02 0.16 14.82
N GLU A 14 4.13 0.92 15.45
CA GLU A 14 4.27 1.35 16.85
C GLU A 14 4.34 0.15 17.80
N LYS A 15 3.41 -0.81 17.66
CA LYS A 15 3.37 -2.04 18.47
C LYS A 15 4.61 -2.93 18.30
N LEU A 16 5.26 -2.88 17.13
CA LEU A 16 6.49 -3.62 16.83
C LEU A 16 7.77 -2.85 17.24
N GLY A 17 7.65 -1.61 17.71
CA GLY A 17 8.78 -0.74 18.05
C GLY A 17 9.45 -0.06 16.85
N GLU A 18 8.82 -0.10 15.67
CA GLU A 18 9.30 0.49 14.41
C GLU A 18 8.95 1.98 14.29
N THR A 19 9.20 2.76 15.34
CA THR A 19 8.77 4.17 15.43
C THR A 19 9.34 5.07 14.33
N ARG A 20 10.55 4.77 13.84
CA ARG A 20 11.14 5.48 12.69
C ARG A 20 10.39 5.23 11.38
N LEU A 21 9.74 4.07 11.25
CA LEU A 21 8.99 3.69 10.07
C LEU A 21 7.68 4.46 9.98
N VAL A 22 7.05 4.74 11.11
CA VAL A 22 5.86 5.62 11.21
C VAL A 22 6.15 6.98 10.56
N GLY A 23 7.23 7.65 10.95
CA GLY A 23 7.60 8.96 10.36
C GLY A 23 7.84 8.91 8.84
N ARG A 24 8.30 7.77 8.30
CA ARG A 24 8.45 7.57 6.85
C ARG A 24 7.12 7.36 6.15
N ILE A 25 6.21 6.61 6.76
CA ILE A 25 4.84 6.44 6.27
C ILE A 25 4.15 7.80 6.17
N ASP A 26 4.26 8.61 7.21
CA ASP A 26 3.67 9.95 7.28
C ASP A 26 4.20 10.86 6.16
N SER A 27 5.51 10.88 5.99
CA SER A 27 6.17 11.67 4.95
C SER A 27 5.72 11.24 3.55
N PHE A 28 5.61 9.93 3.30
CA PHE A 28 5.19 9.40 2.01
C PHE A 28 3.73 9.74 1.70
N VAL A 29 2.83 9.61 2.68
CA VAL A 29 1.41 9.95 2.54
C VAL A 29 1.26 11.44 2.25
N ALA A 30 1.90 12.31 3.04
CA ALA A 30 1.83 13.76 2.85
C ALA A 30 2.33 14.19 1.45
N LEU A 31 3.42 13.58 0.96
CA LEU A 31 3.93 13.84 -0.38
C LEU A 31 2.92 13.43 -1.47
N ASN A 32 2.23 12.31 -1.29
CA ASN A 32 1.26 11.78 -2.24
C ASN A 32 -0.06 12.57 -2.23
N GLU A 33 -0.52 13.05 -1.07
CA GLU A 33 -1.67 13.95 -0.97
C GLU A 33 -1.44 15.24 -1.78
N GLY A 34 -0.22 15.79 -1.75
CA GLY A 34 0.15 16.94 -2.58
C GLY A 34 0.09 16.70 -4.09
N LEU A 35 0.05 15.43 -4.52
CA LEU A 35 -0.02 15.02 -5.93
C LEU A 35 -1.43 14.61 -6.39
N GLU A 36 -2.37 14.46 -5.45
CA GLU A 36 -3.73 13.96 -5.72
C GLU A 36 -4.46 14.76 -6.80
N SER A 37 -4.43 16.10 -6.71
CA SER A 37 -5.08 16.98 -7.68
C SER A 37 -4.52 16.87 -9.11
N LYS A 38 -3.28 16.37 -9.26
CA LYS A 38 -2.59 16.23 -10.56
C LYS A 38 -2.67 14.82 -11.12
N LYS A 39 -2.75 13.80 -10.27
CA LYS A 39 -2.63 12.38 -10.66
C LYS A 39 -3.94 11.60 -10.54
N GLY A 40 -4.93 12.15 -9.84
CA GLY A 40 -6.17 11.47 -9.51
C GLY A 40 -6.03 10.68 -8.20
N LYS A 41 -7.14 10.59 -7.47
CA LYS A 41 -7.20 9.96 -6.14
C LYS A 41 -6.82 8.49 -6.20
N GLU A 42 -7.30 7.78 -7.21
CA GLU A 42 -7.15 6.33 -7.34
C GLU A 42 -5.71 5.94 -7.65
N PHE A 43 -5.02 6.73 -8.48
CA PHE A 43 -3.58 6.56 -8.73
C PHE A 43 -2.78 6.70 -7.44
N ILE A 44 -3.13 7.70 -6.61
CA ILE A 44 -2.48 7.93 -5.35
C ILE A 44 -2.78 6.81 -4.34
N GLU A 45 -4.03 6.35 -4.25
CA GLU A 45 -4.43 5.24 -3.38
C GLU A 45 -3.64 3.96 -3.71
N VAL A 46 -3.50 3.61 -4.99
CA VAL A 46 -2.67 2.49 -5.44
C VAL A 46 -1.20 2.68 -5.07
N SER A 47 -0.65 3.88 -5.25
CA SER A 47 0.73 4.22 -4.88
C SER A 47 0.99 4.03 -3.38
N ILE A 48 0.08 4.52 -2.55
CA ILE A 48 0.14 4.41 -1.09
C ILE A 48 0.04 2.96 -0.64
N LEU A 49 -0.89 2.18 -1.21
CA LEU A 49 -1.03 0.76 -0.90
C LEU A 49 0.17 -0.06 -1.36
N GLY A 50 0.76 0.26 -2.53
CA GLY A 50 1.99 -0.40 -2.99
C GLY A 50 3.18 -0.13 -2.07
N PHE A 51 3.30 1.09 -1.55
CA PHE A 51 4.30 1.43 -0.54
C PHE A 51 4.07 0.67 0.77
N ALA A 52 2.83 0.62 1.24
CA ALA A 52 2.45 -0.14 2.44
C ALA A 52 2.76 -1.64 2.31
N GLU A 53 2.44 -2.23 1.15
CA GLU A 53 2.76 -3.63 0.84
C GLU A 53 4.27 -3.90 0.90
N GLY A 54 5.08 -3.02 0.31
CA GLY A 54 6.55 -3.15 0.36
C GLY A 54 7.12 -3.10 1.78
N ILE A 55 6.55 -2.24 2.63
CA ILE A 55 6.87 -2.22 4.06
C ILE A 55 6.49 -3.56 4.71
N LEU A 56 5.26 -4.02 4.51
CA LEU A 56 4.74 -5.23 5.14
C LEU A 56 5.50 -6.49 4.71
N VAL A 57 5.94 -6.59 3.45
CA VAL A 57 6.85 -7.65 2.98
C VAL A 57 8.18 -7.61 3.75
N SER A 58 8.71 -6.43 4.01
CA SER A 58 9.94 -6.27 4.78
C SER A 58 9.74 -6.64 6.26
N LEU A 59 8.60 -6.25 6.85
CA LEU A 59 8.22 -6.61 8.21
C LEU A 59 7.99 -8.12 8.33
N MET A 60 7.37 -8.78 7.35
CA MET A 60 7.19 -10.24 7.33
C MET A 60 8.52 -10.99 7.38
N ARG A 61 9.58 -10.45 6.77
CA ARG A 61 10.92 -11.06 6.85
C ARG A 61 11.54 -10.91 8.24
N LYS A 62 11.25 -9.79 8.93
CA LYS A 62 11.78 -9.49 10.26
C LYS A 62 10.98 -10.16 11.39
N TYR A 63 9.67 -10.30 11.19
CA TYR A 63 8.69 -10.85 12.13
C TYR A 63 7.86 -11.96 11.45
N PRO A 64 8.48 -13.09 11.07
CA PRO A 64 7.84 -14.10 10.22
C PRO A 64 6.63 -14.81 10.86
N ASP A 65 6.62 -14.89 12.19
CA ASP A 65 5.57 -15.55 12.96
C ASP A 65 4.50 -14.57 13.49
N ASP A 66 4.62 -13.27 13.18
CA ASP A 66 3.64 -12.27 13.61
C ASP A 66 2.43 -12.27 12.66
N GLU A 67 1.34 -12.91 13.10
CA GLU A 67 0.09 -12.98 12.34
C GLU A 67 -0.49 -11.61 12.01
N ARG A 68 -0.22 -10.58 12.81
CA ARG A 68 -0.74 -9.22 12.55
C ARG A 68 -0.11 -8.64 11.29
N VAL A 69 1.19 -8.90 11.07
CA VAL A 69 1.90 -8.48 9.86
C VAL A 69 1.36 -9.23 8.65
N ARG A 70 1.17 -10.56 8.78
CA ARG A 70 0.65 -11.41 7.71
C ARG A 70 -0.75 -10.98 7.28
N ASN A 71 -1.66 -10.82 8.24
CA ASN A 71 -3.05 -10.46 8.00
C ASN A 71 -3.16 -9.07 7.35
N LEU A 72 -2.35 -8.11 7.80
CA LEU A 72 -2.34 -6.78 7.22
C LEU A 72 -1.74 -6.78 5.80
N LEU A 73 -0.68 -7.56 5.55
CA LEU A 73 -0.13 -7.75 4.21
C LEU A 73 -1.19 -8.29 3.26
N GLU A 74 -1.88 -9.37 3.62
CA GLU A 74 -2.93 -9.97 2.80
C GLU A 74 -4.07 -8.98 2.50
N LYS A 75 -4.49 -8.20 3.51
CA LYS A 75 -5.50 -7.15 3.33
C LYS A 75 -5.06 -6.09 2.33
N VAL A 76 -3.85 -5.55 2.50
CA VAL A 76 -3.27 -4.52 1.61
C VAL A 76 -3.11 -5.06 0.19
N SER A 77 -2.55 -6.25 0.03
CA SER A 77 -2.36 -6.90 -1.27
C SER A 77 -3.69 -7.09 -2.01
N ARG A 78 -4.74 -7.56 -1.31
CA ARG A 78 -6.08 -7.72 -1.89
C ARG A 78 -6.65 -6.37 -2.33
N ARG A 79 -6.63 -5.37 -1.44
CA ARG A 79 -7.16 -4.03 -1.74
C ARG A 79 -6.45 -3.39 -2.92
N ARG A 80 -5.12 -3.50 -2.98
CA ARG A 80 -4.33 -2.99 -4.11
C ARG A 80 -4.68 -3.72 -5.41
N ALA A 81 -4.83 -5.05 -5.38
CA ALA A 81 -5.20 -5.83 -6.56
C ALA A 81 -6.60 -5.48 -7.08
N GLU A 82 -7.57 -5.23 -6.20
CA GLU A 82 -8.92 -4.78 -6.56
C GLU A 82 -8.89 -3.42 -7.27
N LEU A 83 -8.14 -2.46 -6.73
CA LEU A 83 -7.96 -1.14 -7.35
C LEU A 83 -7.21 -1.25 -8.68
N ASP A 84 -6.10 -1.98 -8.71
CA ASP A 84 -5.33 -2.22 -9.94
C ASP A 84 -6.19 -2.85 -11.02
N ALA A 85 -7.10 -3.78 -10.68
CA ALA A 85 -8.04 -4.38 -11.64
C ALA A 85 -9.09 -3.40 -12.14
N ALA A 86 -9.64 -2.56 -11.26
CA ALA A 86 -10.63 -1.54 -11.61
C ALA A 86 -10.03 -0.44 -12.53
N PHE A 87 -8.74 -0.15 -12.39
CA PHE A 87 -8.06 0.95 -13.10
C PHE A 87 -7.06 0.50 -14.16
N ARG A 88 -6.80 -0.81 -14.31
CA ARG A 88 -6.07 -1.33 -15.47
C ARG A 88 -6.89 -1.01 -16.71
N LYS A 89 -6.34 -0.17 -17.58
CA LYS A 89 -6.88 -0.07 -18.95
C LYS A 89 -6.93 -1.49 -19.53
N PRO A 90 -8.03 -1.88 -20.21
CA PRO A 90 -8.07 -3.15 -20.92
C PRO A 90 -6.81 -3.25 -21.78
N ARG A 91 -6.16 -4.42 -21.78
CA ARG A 91 -4.98 -4.65 -22.62
C ARG A 91 -5.41 -4.29 -24.04
N PRO A 92 -4.74 -3.33 -24.73
CA PRO A 92 -5.07 -3.10 -26.12
C PRO A 92 -4.90 -4.44 -26.86
N PRO A 93 -5.83 -4.82 -27.76
CA PRO A 93 -5.89 -6.14 -28.40
C PRO A 93 -4.78 -6.35 -29.45
N ILE A 94 -3.55 -5.96 -29.12
CA ILE A 94 -2.35 -6.10 -29.96
C ILE A 94 -1.54 -7.33 -29.51
N PHE A 95 -2.00 -8.06 -28.51
CA PHE A 95 -1.35 -9.26 -27.97
C PHE A 95 -2.28 -10.49 -27.89
N GLU A 96 -3.46 -10.44 -28.51
CA GLU A 96 -4.34 -11.61 -28.62
C GLU A 96 -4.01 -12.50 -29.84
N GLU A 97 -3.14 -12.03 -30.74
CA GLU A 97 -2.63 -12.80 -31.89
C GLU A 97 -1.10 -12.63 -32.03
N MET A 98 -0.31 -13.34 -31.19
CA MET A 98 1.05 -13.77 -31.53
C MET A 98 1.36 -15.10 -30.86
#